data_AF-A0AAV8XS63-F1
#
_entry.id   AF-A0AAV8XS63-F1
#
_cell.length_a   1.000
_cell.length_b   1.000
_cell.length_c   1.000
_cell.angle_alpha   90.00
_cell.angle_beta   90.00
_cell.angle_gamma   90.00
#
_symmetry.space_group_name_H-M   'P 1'
#
loop_
_entity.id
_entity.type
_entity.pdbx_description
1 polymer ?
#
loop_
_entity_poly.entity_id
_entity_poly.type
_entity_poly.pdbx_seq_one_letter_code
_entity_poly.pdbx_strand_id
1 'polypeptide(L)'
;MSIQTSPDGRVTNIPGSMVNDQFGIVGLLTFIRAAETDPNLVSLALGQDLTALGLNLNSPDNLYPTFAGPWAEHPCRPQDIDFHVPPEYLINHAIR
;
A
#
# COMPACT_ATOMS: atom_id res chain seq x y z
N MET A 1 12.90 31.31 16.45
CA MET A 1 12.90 30.11 17.32
C MET A 1 12.21 29.00 16.54
N SER A 2 12.98 28.12 15.91
CA SER A 2 12.42 27.00 15.13
C SER A 2 12.28 25.76 16.02
N ILE A 3 11.31 24.91 15.73
CA ILE A 3 11.15 23.61 16.39
C ILE A 3 12.37 22.76 16.04
N GLN A 4 13.00 22.13 17.05
CA GLN A 4 14.16 21.27 16.85
C GLN A 4 13.81 19.83 17.21
N THR A 5 14.03 18.93 16.26
CA THR A 5 14.01 17.48 16.47
C THR A 5 15.41 16.95 16.63
N SER A 6 15.71 16.35 17.78
CA SER A 6 16.96 15.64 18.00
C SER A 6 16.90 14.20 17.47
N PRO A 7 18.07 13.55 17.22
CA PRO A 7 18.14 12.20 16.67
C PRO A 7 17.47 11.11 17.53
N ASP A 8 17.28 11.38 18.82
CA ASP A 8 16.57 10.53 19.79
C ASP A 8 15.04 10.66 19.72
N GLY A 9 14.49 11.43 18.77
CA GLY A 9 13.05 11.63 18.59
C GLY A 9 12.44 12.67 19.53
N ARG A 10 13.25 13.32 20.36
CA ARG A 10 12.80 14.39 21.27
C ARG A 10 12.59 15.68 20.50
N VAL A 11 11.40 16.26 20.64
CA VAL A 11 11.06 17.56 20.04
C VAL A 11 11.23 18.64 21.10
N THR A 12 12.03 19.65 20.81
CA THR A 12 12.32 20.77 21.71
C THR A 12 11.94 22.10 21.08
N ASN A 13 11.79 23.13 21.92
CA ASN A 13 11.41 24.47 21.49
C ASN A 13 9.99 24.55 20.87
N ILE A 14 9.05 23.79 21.46
CA ILE A 14 7.62 23.82 21.11
C ILE A 14 7.01 25.11 21.68
N PRO A 15 6.51 26.05 20.85
CA PRO A 15 5.88 27.26 21.34
C PRO A 15 4.60 26.93 22.13
N GLY A 16 4.28 27.70 23.17
CA GLY A 16 3.13 27.44 24.05
C GLY A 16 1.76 27.53 23.36
N SER A 17 1.69 28.03 22.13
CA SER A 17 0.49 28.02 21.28
C SER A 17 0.31 26.71 20.49
N MET A 18 1.30 25.82 20.49
CA MET A 18 1.29 24.56 19.77
C MET A 18 0.87 23.40 20.69
N VAL A 19 0.12 22.46 20.13
CA VAL A 19 -0.26 21.22 20.80
C VAL A 19 1.01 20.39 21.09
N ASN A 20 1.26 20.14 22.37
CA ASN A 20 2.45 19.44 22.88
C ASN A 20 2.24 17.91 23.02
N ASP A 21 1.02 17.43 22.77
CA ASP A 21 0.68 16.00 22.89
C ASP A 21 0.92 15.22 21.58
N GLN A 22 0.69 13.90 21.67
CA GLN A 22 0.84 12.94 20.58
C GLN A 22 -0.14 13.13 19.40
N PHE A 23 -1.21 13.92 19.57
CA PHE A 23 -2.20 14.20 18.54
C PHE A 23 -1.87 15.49 17.77
N GLY A 24 -0.89 16.27 18.25
CA GLY A 24 -0.35 17.43 17.57
C GLY A 24 0.73 17.10 16.54
N ILE A 25 1.24 18.15 15.88
CA ILE A 25 2.32 18.03 14.88
C ILE A 25 3.63 17.48 15.48
N VAL A 26 3.83 17.71 16.78
CA VAL A 26 4.95 17.16 17.55
C VAL A 26 4.84 15.64 17.60
N GLY A 27 3.66 15.11 17.91
CA GLY A 27 3.38 13.68 17.91
C GLY A 27 3.59 13.04 16.53
N LEU A 28 3.12 13.69 15.46
CA LEU A 28 3.33 13.21 14.09
C LEU A 28 4.82 13.12 13.74
N LEU A 29 5.60 14.14 14.09
CA LEU A 29 7.03 14.17 13.77
C LEU A 29 7.82 13.11 14.55
N THR A 30 7.48 12.90 15.83
CA THR A 30 8.04 11.80 16.62
C THR A 30 7.62 10.44 16.04
N PHE A 31 6.39 10.30 15.55
CA PHE A 31 5.90 9.08 14.93
C PHE A 31 6.63 8.75 13.61
N ILE A 32 6.86 9.74 12.76
CA ILE A 32 7.65 9.59 11.52
C ILE A 32 9.10 9.17 11.85
N ARG A 33 9.72 9.78 12.86
CA ARG A 33 11.07 9.39 13.34
C ARG A 33 11.10 7.95 13.86
N ALA A 34 10.11 7.55 14.65
CA ALA A 34 10.00 6.18 15.14
C ALA A 34 9.86 5.18 13.99
N ALA A 35 9.12 5.54 12.94
CA ALA A 35 8.99 4.75 11.73
C ALA A 35 10.33 4.54 10.99
N GLU A 36 11.31 5.44 11.07
CA GLU A 36 12.65 5.19 10.49
C GLU A 36 13.37 3.99 11.14
N THR A 37 13.02 3.66 12.38
CA THR A 37 13.63 2.57 13.16
C THR A 37 12.79 1.30 13.24
N ASP A 38 11.47 1.40 13.05
CA ASP A 38 10.53 0.26 13.12
C ASP A 38 9.78 0.07 11.80
N PRO A 39 10.07 -1.01 11.03
CA PRO A 39 9.40 -1.34 9.78
C PRO A 39 7.87 -1.46 9.90
N ASN A 40 7.33 -1.84 11.05
CA ASN A 40 5.89 -1.97 11.26
C ASN A 40 5.20 -0.60 11.33
N LEU A 41 5.91 0.41 11.81
CA LEU A 41 5.43 1.79 11.87
C LEU A 41 5.63 2.54 10.55
N VAL A 42 6.59 2.13 9.71
CA VAL A 42 6.78 2.67 8.34
C VAL A 42 5.49 2.61 7.54
N SER A 43 4.83 1.45 7.50
CA SER A 43 3.62 1.26 6.68
C SER A 43 2.49 2.21 7.09
N LEU A 44 2.36 2.51 8.39
CA LEU A 44 1.30 3.39 8.89
C LEU A 44 1.67 4.88 8.83
N ALA A 45 2.94 5.24 9.11
CA ALA A 45 3.40 6.62 9.17
C ALA A 45 3.75 7.20 7.79
N LEU A 46 4.53 6.45 7.02
CA LEU A 46 5.09 6.87 5.73
C LEU A 46 4.29 6.32 4.56
N GLY A 47 3.58 5.21 4.77
CA GLY A 47 2.82 4.53 3.73
C GLY A 47 3.66 3.54 2.94
N GLN A 48 3.01 2.86 1.99
CA GLN A 48 3.65 2.01 1.00
C GLN A 48 3.31 2.48 -0.40
N ASP A 49 4.24 2.27 -1.33
CA ASP A 49 3.97 2.44 -2.74
C ASP A 49 2.99 1.36 -3.21
N LEU A 50 1.75 1.76 -3.47
CA LEU A 50 0.69 0.87 -3.92
C LEU A 50 0.89 0.42 -5.38
N THR A 51 1.69 1.14 -6.18
CA THR A 51 1.99 0.74 -7.56
C THR A 51 2.94 -0.44 -7.61
N ALA A 52 3.74 -0.64 -6.55
CA ALA A 52 4.58 -1.82 -6.38
C ALA A 52 3.79 -3.11 -6.07
N LEU A 53 2.47 -3.01 -5.83
CA LEU A 53 1.60 -4.16 -5.54
C LEU A 53 1.07 -4.87 -6.80
N GLY A 54 1.62 -4.56 -7.99
CA GLY A 54 1.19 -5.20 -9.24
C GLY A 54 -0.17 -4.73 -9.78
N LEU A 55 -0.72 -3.65 -9.21
CA LEU A 55 -2.00 -3.06 -9.62
C LEU A 55 -1.77 -1.85 -10.52
N ASN A 56 -2.46 -1.82 -11.66
CA ASN A 56 -2.49 -0.64 -12.52
C ASN A 56 -3.51 0.39 -12.04
N LEU A 57 -3.13 1.21 -11.06
CA LEU A 57 -4.01 2.26 -10.51
C LEU A 57 -4.33 3.40 -11.50
N ASN A 58 -3.65 3.45 -12.65
CA ASN A 58 -3.93 4.40 -13.72
C ASN A 58 -4.91 3.84 -14.77
N SER A 59 -5.40 2.61 -14.59
CA SER A 59 -6.38 2.00 -15.49
C SER A 59 -7.69 2.78 -15.50
N PRO A 60 -8.26 3.09 -16.68
CA PRO A 60 -9.61 3.64 -16.78
C PRO A 60 -10.69 2.59 -16.44
N ASP A 61 -10.34 1.30 -16.53
CA ASP A 61 -11.23 0.17 -16.25
C ASP A 61 -11.09 -0.36 -14.82
N ASN A 62 -12.12 -1.06 -14.35
CA ASN A 62 -12.14 -1.73 -13.05
C ASN A 62 -11.05 -2.82 -12.97
N LEU A 63 -10.35 -2.91 -11.83
CA LEU A 63 -9.29 -3.90 -11.61
C LEU A 63 -9.77 -5.27 -11.11
N TYR A 64 -10.97 -5.33 -10.50
CA TYR A 64 -11.49 -6.57 -9.92
C TYR A 64 -11.68 -7.75 -10.92
N PRO A 65 -12.01 -7.55 -12.21
CA PRO A 65 -12.24 -8.66 -13.14
C PRO A 65 -10.99 -9.49 -13.43
N THR A 66 -9.81 -8.89 -13.34
CA THR A 66 -8.51 -9.54 -13.57
C THR A 66 -7.67 -9.56 -12.30
N PHE A 67 -8.31 -9.45 -11.12
CA PHE A 67 -7.59 -9.47 -9.85
C PHE A 67 -7.12 -10.90 -9.53
N ALA A 68 -5.81 -11.14 -9.69
CA ALA A 68 -5.18 -12.44 -9.46
C ALA A 68 -4.94 -12.79 -7.98
N GLY A 69 -5.20 -11.85 -7.07
CA GLY A 69 -5.08 -12.04 -5.64
C GLY A 69 -4.09 -11.08 -4.98
N PRO A 70 -4.03 -11.08 -3.63
CA PRO A 70 -3.30 -10.07 -2.86
C PRO A 70 -1.77 -10.15 -2.95
N TRP A 71 -1.22 -11.26 -3.46
CA TRP A 71 0.23 -11.46 -3.64
C TRP A 71 0.62 -11.62 -5.11
N ALA A 72 -0.32 -11.39 -6.03
CA ALA A 72 -0.04 -11.52 -7.45
C ALA A 72 0.62 -10.23 -7.97
N GLU A 73 1.76 -10.36 -8.63
CA GLU A 73 2.47 -9.22 -9.23
C GLU A 73 1.83 -8.74 -10.54
N HIS A 74 0.95 -9.55 -11.13
CA HIS A 74 0.34 -9.29 -12.44
C HIS A 74 -1.16 -9.63 -12.42
N PRO A 75 -1.97 -8.95 -13.26
CA PRO A 75 -3.37 -9.32 -13.45
C PRO A 75 -3.53 -10.76 -13.94
N CYS A 76 -4.67 -11.38 -13.62
CA CYS A 76 -5.05 -12.70 -14.12
C CYS A 76 -5.09 -12.69 -15.64
N ARG A 77 -4.42 -13.67 -16.25
CA ARG A 77 -4.47 -13.83 -17.70
C ARG A 77 -5.80 -14.48 -18.08
N PRO A 78 -6.32 -14.24 -19.30
CA PRO A 78 -7.57 -14.85 -19.74
C PRO A 78 -7.59 -16.39 -19.62
N GLN A 79 -6.45 -17.06 -19.81
CA GLN A 79 -6.37 -18.52 -19.64
C GLN A 79 -6.48 -19.02 -18.20
N ASP A 80 -6.23 -18.15 -17.21
CA ASP A 80 -6.31 -18.49 -15.79
C ASP A 80 -7.72 -18.23 -15.23
N ILE A 81 -8.61 -17.63 -16.03
CA ILE A 81 -9.99 -17.31 -15.67
C ILE A 81 -10.89 -18.41 -16.22
N ASP A 82 -11.51 -19.17 -15.33
CA ASP A 82 -12.50 -20.16 -15.73
C ASP A 82 -13.69 -19.48 -16.41
N PHE A 83 -13.97 -19.90 -17.64
CA PHE A 83 -15.07 -19.39 -18.43
C PHE A 83 -15.90 -20.55 -18.97
N HIS A 84 -17.22 -20.43 -18.86
CA HIS A 84 -18.12 -21.41 -19.44
C HIS A 84 -18.17 -21.24 -20.96
N VAL A 85 -17.32 -21.99 -21.66
CA VAL A 85 -17.28 -22.02 -23.12
C VAL A 85 -18.37 -22.94 -23.69
N PRO A 86 -18.92 -22.62 -24.86
CA PRO A 86 -19.80 -23.54 -25.58
C PRO A 86 -19.15 -24.92 -25.80
N PRO A 87 -19.92 -26.03 -25.77
CA PRO A 87 -19.40 -27.39 -25.89
C PRO A 87 -18.56 -27.63 -27.15
N GLU A 88 -18.83 -26.91 -28.24
CA GLU A 88 -18.13 -27.01 -29.52
C GLU A 88 -16.65 -26.61 -29.41
N TYR A 89 -16.28 -25.80 -28.42
CA TYR A 89 -14.88 -25.41 -28.17
C TYR A 89 -14.12 -26.40 -27.27
N LEU A 90 -14.79 -27.37 -26.65
CA LEU A 90 -14.18 -28.38 -25.77
C LEU A 90 -13.54 -29.54 -26.56
N ILE A 91 -12.75 -29.19 -27.58
CA ILE A 91 -12.18 -30.15 -28.54
C ILE A 91 -11.22 -31.15 -27.88
N ASN A 92 -10.52 -30.78 -26.81
CA ASN A 92 -9.55 -31.64 -26.12
C ASN A 92 -10.16 -32.99 -25.69
N HIS A 93 -11.47 -33.04 -25.44
CA HIS A 93 -12.16 -34.26 -25.04
C HIS A 93 -12.43 -35.23 -26.22
N ALA A 94 -12.38 -34.74 -27.46
CA ALA A 94 -12.68 -35.48 -28.69
C ALA A 94 -11.43 -35.98 -29.45
N ILE A 95 -10.23 -35.50 -29.08
CA ILE A 95 -8.95 -35.82 -29.76
C ILE A 95 -8.08 -36.82 -28.98
N ARG A 96 -8.62 -37.50 -27.95
CA ARG A 96 -7.90 -38.49 -27.15
C ARG A 96 -8.10 -39.91 -27.67
#